data_AF-A0A353RRH7-F1
#
_entry.id   AF-A0A353RRH7-F1
#
_cell.length_a   1.000
_cell.length_b   1.000
_cell.length_c   1.000
_cell.angle_alpha   90.00
_cell.angle_beta   90.00
_cell.angle_gamma   90.00
#
_symmetry.space_group_name_H-M   'P 1'
#
loop_
_entity.id
_entity.type
_entity.pdbx_description
1 polymer ?
#
loop_
_entity_poly.entity_id
_entity_poly.type
_entity_poly.pdbx_seq_one_letter_code
_entity_poly.pdbx_strand_id
1 'polypeptide(L)'
;RTWVVDALQDALKILKGKRVALLGFSFKPNTDDLRDAPSLDIARLLVQRGASVRAHDPVALDNARRLYPDLGVRYCTQVEEALEDADAIVLVTEWPMYRELDWEHIKPVPLVDGRNFLDRERLSALGFKVIGVGR
;
A
#
# COMPACT_ATOMS: atom_id res chain seq x y z
N ARG A 1 -5.67 8.89 7.61
CA ARG A 1 -4.49 9.02 6.73
C ARG A 1 -3.20 8.83 7.54
N THR A 2 -2.95 9.63 8.59
CA THR A 2 -1.79 9.47 9.49
C THR A 2 -1.72 8.11 10.20
N TRP A 3 -2.88 7.61 10.67
CA TRP A 3 -2.96 6.34 11.41
C TRP A 3 -2.34 5.15 10.66
N VAL A 4 -2.37 5.13 9.31
CA VAL A 4 -1.75 4.06 8.51
C VAL A 4 -0.24 4.04 8.72
N VAL A 5 0.37 5.23 8.69
CA VAL A 5 1.81 5.39 8.88
C VAL A 5 2.21 5.07 10.31
N ASP A 6 1.37 5.45 11.28
CA ASP A 6 1.58 5.14 12.70
C ASP A 6 1.46 3.62 12.96
N ALA A 7 0.46 2.96 12.36
CA ALA A 7 0.31 1.50 12.42
C ALA A 7 1.53 0.77 11.84
N LEU A 8 2.06 1.25 10.71
CA LEU A 8 3.30 0.72 10.14
C LEU A 8 4.51 0.98 11.05
N GLN A 9 4.62 2.17 11.62
CA GLN A 9 5.68 2.54 12.56
C GLN A 9 5.66 1.63 13.80
N ASP A 10 4.49 1.32 14.33
CA ASP A 10 4.33 0.44 15.50
C ASP A 10 4.66 -1.02 15.17
N ALA A 11 4.30 -1.47 13.98
CA ALA A 11 4.57 -2.82 13.50
C ALA A 11 6.06 -3.04 13.17
N LEU A 12 6.69 -2.08 12.50
CA LEU A 12 8.08 -2.18 12.01
C LEU A 12 9.12 -1.61 12.97
N LYS A 13 8.72 -0.83 13.97
CA LYS A 13 9.56 -0.04 14.91
C LYS A 13 10.40 1.06 14.28
N ILE A 14 10.82 0.90 13.03
CA ILE A 14 11.59 1.88 12.25
C ILE A 14 11.08 1.84 10.81
N LEU A 15 10.71 2.99 10.24
CA LEU A 15 10.30 3.12 8.83
C LEU A 15 11.47 3.43 7.89
N LYS A 16 12.53 4.08 8.39
CA LYS A 16 13.69 4.46 7.58
C LYS A 16 14.35 3.21 6.97
N GLY A 17 14.51 3.22 5.64
CA GLY A 17 15.10 2.12 4.88
C GLY A 17 14.16 0.94 4.61
N LYS A 18 12.91 0.98 5.11
CA LYS A 18 11.91 -0.07 4.87
C LYS A 18 11.26 0.07 3.51
N ARG A 19 10.96 -1.05 2.88
CA ARG A 19 10.25 -1.13 1.60
C ARG A 19 8.76 -1.28 1.89
N VAL A 20 7.96 -0.30 1.50
CA VAL A 20 6.50 -0.32 1.71
C VAL A 20 5.79 -0.39 0.37
N ALA A 21 4.99 -1.44 0.20
CA ALA A 21 4.11 -1.61 -0.95
C ALA A 21 2.78 -0.88 -0.71
N LEU A 22 2.39 0.02 -1.61
CA LEU A 22 1.07 0.64 -1.65
C LEU A 22 0.25 -0.02 -2.77
N LEU A 23 -0.80 -0.72 -2.39
CA LEU A 23 -1.77 -1.32 -3.29
C LEU A 23 -2.96 -0.37 -3.42
N GLY A 24 -3.11 0.20 -4.62
CA GLY A 24 -4.08 1.24 -4.91
C GLY A 24 -3.48 2.64 -4.77
N PHE A 25 -3.80 3.49 -5.73
CA PHE A 25 -3.32 4.87 -5.81
C PHE A 25 -4.44 5.86 -6.16
N SER A 26 -5.49 5.45 -6.86
CA SER A 26 -6.69 6.28 -7.04
C SER A 26 -7.50 6.44 -5.75
N PHE A 27 -8.43 7.41 -5.70
CA PHE A 27 -9.27 7.59 -4.51
C PHE A 27 -10.26 6.44 -4.27
N LYS A 28 -10.69 5.76 -5.35
CA LYS A 28 -11.59 4.60 -5.38
C LYS A 28 -11.33 3.75 -6.64
N PRO A 29 -11.88 2.53 -6.73
CA PRO A 29 -11.77 1.72 -7.94
C PRO A 29 -12.40 2.37 -9.19
N ASN A 30 -11.98 1.88 -10.36
CA ASN A 30 -12.45 2.24 -11.70
C ASN A 30 -12.24 3.70 -12.10
N THR A 31 -11.19 4.35 -11.60
CA THR A 31 -10.84 5.73 -11.97
C THR A 31 -9.36 6.00 -11.79
N ASP A 32 -8.80 6.92 -12.58
CA ASP A 32 -7.46 7.49 -12.45
C ASP A 32 -7.44 8.78 -11.62
N ASP A 33 -8.57 9.14 -11.00
CA ASP A 33 -8.70 10.38 -10.24
C ASP A 33 -7.90 10.30 -8.93
N LEU A 34 -6.96 11.22 -8.81
CA LEU A 34 -6.05 11.35 -7.68
C LEU A 34 -6.42 12.49 -6.73
N ARG A 35 -7.49 13.24 -7.03
CA ARG A 35 -7.93 14.33 -6.15
C ARG A 35 -8.35 13.75 -4.82
N ASP A 36 -7.79 14.30 -3.74
CA ASP A 36 -8.00 13.87 -2.36
C ASP A 36 -7.69 12.39 -2.08
N ALA A 37 -6.96 11.72 -2.98
CA ALA A 37 -6.60 10.32 -2.86
C ALA A 37 -5.74 10.10 -1.60
N PRO A 38 -6.17 9.24 -0.65
CA PRO A 38 -5.42 8.98 0.58
C PRO A 38 -3.99 8.45 0.34
N SER A 39 -3.77 7.82 -0.81
CA SER A 39 -2.48 7.29 -1.27
C SER A 39 -1.40 8.36 -1.34
N LEU A 40 -1.74 9.57 -1.78
CA LEU A 40 -0.79 10.68 -1.91
C LEU A 40 -0.27 11.10 -0.54
N ASP A 41 -1.15 11.28 0.44
CA ASP A 41 -0.77 11.68 1.80
C ASP A 41 0.05 10.58 2.49
N ILE A 42 -0.37 9.32 2.34
CA ILE A 42 0.35 8.17 2.91
C ILE A 42 1.75 8.05 2.28
N ALA A 43 1.84 8.14 0.95
CA ALA A 43 3.11 8.09 0.24
C ALA A 43 4.06 9.20 0.67
N ARG A 44 3.59 10.47 0.73
CA ARG A 44 4.39 11.61 1.17
C ARG A 44 4.96 11.38 2.57
N LEU A 45 4.13 10.95 3.51
CA LEU A 45 4.56 10.72 4.89
C LEU A 45 5.57 9.57 4.99
N LEU A 46 5.37 8.48 4.25
CA LEU A 46 6.31 7.36 4.23
C LEU A 46 7.67 7.76 3.65
N VAL A 47 7.67 8.48 2.52
CA VAL A 47 8.90 9.01 1.90
C VAL A 47 9.60 9.97 2.85
N GLN A 48 8.88 10.89 3.50
CA GLN A 48 9.44 11.81 4.51
C GLN A 48 10.04 11.07 5.72
N ARG A 49 9.48 9.90 6.09
CA ARG A 49 10.01 9.03 7.16
C ARG A 49 11.19 8.16 6.67
N GLY A 50 11.61 8.31 5.42
CA GLY A 50 12.76 7.62 4.82
C GLY A 50 12.46 6.19 4.37
N ALA A 51 11.18 5.82 4.19
CA ALA A 51 10.81 4.55 3.59
C ALA A 51 10.95 4.60 2.06
N SER A 52 11.27 3.46 1.46
CA SER A 52 11.19 3.27 0.01
C SER A 52 9.79 2.82 -0.34
N VAL A 53 9.03 3.68 -1.02
CA VAL A 53 7.63 3.42 -1.37
C VAL A 53 7.53 2.90 -2.80
N ARG A 54 6.88 1.74 -2.97
CA ARG A 54 6.52 1.18 -4.26
C ARG A 54 5.01 1.13 -4.36
N ALA A 55 4.43 1.73 -5.40
CA ALA A 55 2.99 1.79 -5.59
C ALA A 55 2.58 1.06 -6.85
N HIS A 56 1.51 0.28 -6.74
CA HIS A 56 0.82 -0.30 -7.88
C HIS A 56 -0.66 0.12 -7.84
N ASP A 57 -1.20 0.51 -9.00
CA ASP A 57 -2.62 0.77 -9.24
C ASP A 57 -2.93 0.40 -10.70
N PRO A 58 -4.02 -0.31 -11.00
CA PRO A 58 -4.29 -0.77 -12.36
C PRO A 58 -4.61 0.36 -13.35
N VAL A 59 -4.95 1.57 -12.89
CA VAL A 59 -5.47 2.65 -13.76
C VAL A 59 -4.74 3.98 -13.53
N ALA A 60 -4.36 4.31 -12.30
CA ALA A 60 -3.98 5.67 -11.94
C ALA A 60 -2.48 6.00 -12.02
N LEU A 61 -1.61 5.01 -12.26
CA LEU A 61 -0.15 5.20 -12.17
C LEU A 61 0.42 6.16 -13.20
N ASP A 62 -0.08 6.15 -14.44
CA ASP A 62 0.42 7.06 -15.48
C ASP A 62 0.04 8.51 -15.18
N ASN A 63 -1.20 8.73 -14.72
CA ASN A 63 -1.63 10.05 -14.28
C ASN A 63 -0.85 10.50 -13.03
N ALA A 64 -0.58 9.58 -12.09
CA ALA A 64 0.21 9.85 -10.90
C ALA A 64 1.64 10.27 -11.25
N ARG A 65 2.29 9.55 -12.16
CA ARG A 65 3.65 9.86 -12.63
C ARG A 65 3.72 11.24 -13.27
N ARG A 66 2.69 11.63 -14.04
CA ARG A 66 2.61 12.94 -14.69
C ARG A 66 2.37 14.08 -13.71
N LEU A 67 1.47 13.89 -12.74
CA LEU A 67 1.07 14.93 -11.79
C LEU A 67 2.04 15.07 -10.62
N TYR A 68 2.73 13.99 -10.24
CA TYR A 68 3.59 13.92 -9.06
C TYR A 68 4.95 13.28 -9.35
N PRO A 69 5.74 13.81 -10.30
CA PRO A 69 7.03 13.22 -10.68
C PRO A 69 8.03 13.18 -9.52
N ASP A 70 7.96 14.14 -8.59
CA ASP A 70 8.89 14.29 -7.47
C ASP A 70 8.36 13.70 -6.15
N LEU A 71 7.36 12.82 -6.20
CA LEU A 71 6.77 12.24 -4.99
C LEU A 71 7.72 11.30 -4.23
N GLY A 72 8.77 10.81 -4.89
CA GLY A 72 9.70 9.82 -4.32
C GLY A 72 9.11 8.41 -4.25
N VAL A 73 8.08 8.12 -5.05
CA VAL A 73 7.43 6.82 -5.16
C VAL A 73 7.88 6.12 -6.43
N ARG A 74 8.22 4.83 -6.33
CA ARG A 74 8.39 3.97 -7.50
C ARG A 74 7.02 3.46 -7.95
N TYR A 75 6.57 3.88 -9.12
CA TYR A 75 5.33 3.38 -9.73
C TYR A 75 5.61 2.08 -10.50
N CYS A 76 5.08 0.97 -10.00
CA CYS A 76 5.28 -0.39 -10.48
C CYS A 76 4.16 -0.81 -11.43
N THR A 77 4.49 -1.30 -12.62
CA THR A 77 3.51 -1.73 -13.63
C THR A 77 2.84 -3.05 -13.28
N GLN A 78 3.59 -3.97 -12.67
CA GLN A 78 3.07 -5.23 -12.17
C GLN A 78 2.96 -5.17 -10.64
N VAL A 79 1.94 -5.81 -10.08
CA VAL A 79 1.70 -5.80 -8.62
C VAL A 79 2.83 -6.52 -7.87
N GLU A 80 3.40 -7.54 -8.50
CA GLU A 80 4.51 -8.34 -8.01
C GLU A 80 5.76 -7.47 -7.77
N GLU A 81 6.05 -6.50 -8.64
CA GLU A 81 7.17 -5.57 -8.46
C GLU A 81 7.01 -4.68 -7.21
N ALA A 82 5.77 -4.31 -6.89
CA ALA A 82 5.47 -3.51 -5.71
C ALA A 82 5.63 -4.35 -4.43
N LEU A 83 5.26 -5.64 -4.50
CA LEU A 83 5.30 -6.59 -3.39
C LEU A 83 6.68 -7.21 -3.15
N GLU A 84 7.54 -7.23 -4.17
CA GLU A 84 8.88 -7.82 -4.11
C GLU A 84 9.71 -7.23 -2.96
N ASP A 85 10.11 -8.11 -2.04
CA ASP A 85 10.85 -7.79 -0.81
C ASP A 85 10.20 -6.69 0.05
N ALA A 86 8.87 -6.50 -0.03
CA ALA A 86 8.20 -5.54 0.82
C ALA A 86 8.39 -5.93 2.31
N ASP A 87 8.74 -4.95 3.15
CA ASP A 87 8.75 -5.08 4.61
C ASP A 87 7.33 -4.90 5.19
N ALA A 88 6.45 -4.20 4.47
CA ALA A 88 5.04 -4.06 4.80
C ALA A 88 4.20 -3.71 3.58
N ILE A 89 2.90 -4.00 3.68
CA ILE A 89 1.91 -3.76 2.62
C ILE A 89 0.83 -2.83 3.17
N VAL A 90 0.37 -1.89 2.34
CA VAL A 90 -0.80 -1.05 2.62
C VAL A 90 -1.79 -1.18 1.48
N LEU A 91 -3.01 -1.60 1.79
CA LEU A 91 -4.13 -1.47 0.88
C LEU A 91 -4.77 -0.09 1.06
N VAL A 92 -4.72 0.73 0.01
CA VAL A 92 -5.28 2.08 0.01
C VAL A 92 -6.58 2.15 -0.80
N THR A 93 -6.70 1.35 -1.85
CA THR A 93 -7.85 1.33 -2.75
C THR A 93 -8.31 -0.10 -3.00
N GLU A 94 -9.60 -0.33 -2.83
CA GLU A 94 -10.26 -1.63 -2.81
C GLU A 94 -10.51 -2.23 -4.21
N TRP A 95 -9.46 -2.29 -5.04
CA TRP A 95 -9.56 -2.94 -6.34
C TRP A 95 -9.78 -4.46 -6.18
N PRO A 96 -10.78 -5.07 -6.87
CA PRO A 96 -11.08 -6.51 -6.76
C PRO A 96 -9.88 -7.43 -6.93
N MET A 97 -8.98 -7.11 -7.87
CA MET A 97 -7.75 -7.88 -8.13
C MET A 97 -6.89 -8.11 -6.88
N TYR A 98 -6.93 -7.21 -5.88
CA TYR A 98 -6.13 -7.34 -4.67
C TYR A 98 -6.64 -8.44 -3.73
N ARG A 99 -7.93 -8.80 -3.79
CA ARG A 99 -8.46 -10.00 -3.10
C ARG A 99 -8.03 -11.29 -3.79
N GLU A 100 -7.84 -11.23 -5.10
CA GLU A 100 -7.53 -12.35 -5.97
C GLU A 100 -6.02 -12.64 -6.06
N LEU A 101 -5.18 -11.82 -5.42
CA LEU A 101 -3.75 -12.08 -5.33
C LEU A 101 -3.47 -13.45 -4.71
N ASP A 102 -2.39 -14.06 -5.19
CA ASP A 102 -1.85 -15.29 -4.64
C ASP A 102 -1.08 -15.01 -3.34
N TRP A 103 -1.84 -14.72 -2.28
CA TRP A 103 -1.33 -14.40 -0.96
C TRP A 103 -0.50 -15.51 -0.32
N GLU A 104 -0.63 -16.76 -0.79
CA GLU A 104 0.16 -17.90 -0.29
C GLU A 104 1.62 -17.81 -0.71
N HIS A 105 1.89 -17.17 -1.85
CA HIS A 105 3.24 -16.97 -2.39
C HIS A 105 3.85 -15.61 -2.01
N ILE A 106 3.10 -14.77 -1.29
CA ILE A 106 3.60 -13.50 -0.77
C ILE A 106 4.13 -13.72 0.64
N LYS A 107 5.37 -13.29 0.90
CA LYS A 107 5.97 -13.36 2.23
C LYS A 107 5.08 -12.63 3.25
N PRO A 108 4.68 -13.28 4.36
CA PRO A 108 3.88 -12.63 5.38
C PRO A 108 4.62 -11.48 6.04
N VAL A 109 3.98 -10.31 6.03
CA VAL A 109 4.48 -9.05 6.61
C VAL A 109 3.33 -8.29 7.27
N PRO A 110 3.61 -7.22 8.06
CA PRO A 110 2.56 -6.30 8.47
C PRO A 110 1.77 -5.78 7.27
N LEU A 111 0.45 -5.92 7.33
CA LEU A 111 -0.47 -5.49 6.29
C LEU A 111 -1.46 -4.52 6.90
N VAL A 112 -1.47 -3.28 6.41
CA VAL A 112 -2.47 -2.28 6.79
C VAL A 112 -3.55 -2.22 5.73
N ASP A 113 -4.75 -2.68 6.07
CA ASP A 113 -5.93 -2.58 5.22
C ASP A 113 -6.71 -1.30 5.55
N GLY A 114 -6.47 -0.25 4.76
CA GLY A 114 -7.14 1.04 4.90
C GLY A 114 -8.61 1.06 4.47
N ARG A 115 -9.16 -0.08 4.03
CA ARG A 115 -10.52 -0.23 3.52
C ARG A 115 -11.32 -1.33 4.20
N ASN A 116 -10.70 -2.12 5.09
CA ASN A 116 -11.27 -3.36 5.63
C ASN A 116 -11.84 -4.25 4.49
N PHE A 117 -11.09 -4.33 3.41
CA PHE A 117 -11.49 -4.99 2.18
C PHE A 117 -10.98 -6.43 2.09
N LEU A 118 -9.79 -6.73 2.56
CA LEU A 118 -9.22 -8.07 2.46
C LEU A 118 -9.83 -9.03 3.49
N ASP A 119 -9.77 -10.32 3.19
CA ASP A 119 -10.16 -11.36 4.14
C ASP A 119 -9.10 -11.49 5.24
N ARG A 120 -9.39 -10.85 6.37
CA ARG A 120 -8.50 -10.84 7.54
C ARG A 120 -8.23 -12.23 8.09
N GLU A 121 -9.24 -13.09 8.17
CA GLU A 121 -9.10 -14.41 8.78
C GLU A 121 -8.18 -15.27 7.92
N ARG A 122 -8.43 -15.28 6.61
CA ARG A 122 -7.57 -15.96 5.64
C ARG A 122 -6.13 -15.47 5.70
N LEU A 123 -5.91 -14.15 5.64
CA LEU A 123 -4.56 -13.58 5.67
C LEU A 123 -3.84 -13.81 7.00
N SER A 124 -4.56 -13.76 8.12
CA SER A 124 -3.97 -14.07 9.42
C SER A 124 -3.57 -15.54 9.52
N ALA A 125 -4.34 -16.47 8.93
CA ALA A 125 -3.99 -17.88 8.85
C ALA A 125 -2.72 -18.12 8.00
N LEU A 126 -2.47 -17.26 7.01
CA LEU A 126 -1.23 -17.24 6.22
C LEU A 126 -0.07 -16.54 6.94
N GLY A 127 -0.27 -16.01 8.14
CA GLY A 127 0.76 -15.38 8.97
C GLY A 127 0.91 -13.87 8.81
N PHE A 128 0.05 -13.21 8.03
CA PHE A 128 0.07 -11.75 7.92
C PHE A 128 -0.42 -11.12 9.23
N LYS A 129 0.25 -10.05 9.67
CA LYS A 129 -0.27 -9.21 10.75
C LYS A 129 -1.18 -8.14 10.13
N VAL A 130 -2.46 -8.48 9.99
CA VAL A 130 -3.46 -7.60 9.39
C VAL A 130 -3.97 -6.56 10.38
N ILE A 131 -3.81 -5.28 10.04
CA ILE A 131 -4.25 -4.10 10.80
C ILE A 131 -5.30 -3.41 9.94
N GLY A 132 -6.47 -3.06 10.50
CA GLY A 132 -7.55 -2.43 9.73
C GLY A 132 -8.07 -1.16 10.40
N VAL A 133 -8.87 -0.38 9.68
CA VAL A 133 -9.47 0.85 10.19
C VAL A 133 -10.32 0.56 11.44
N GLY A 134 -10.15 1.38 12.49
CA GLY A 134 -10.94 1.32 13.71
C GLY A 134 -10.45 0.31 14.75
N ARG A 135 -9.22 -0.19 14.61
CA ARG A 135 -8.55 -1.08 15.56
C ARG A 135 -7.06 -0.81 15.67
#